data_AF-A0A7V8JJY9-F1
#
_entry.id   AF-A0A7V8JJY9-F1
#
_cell.length_a   1.000
_cell.length_b   1.000
_cell.length_c   1.000
_cell.angle_alpha   90.00
_cell.angle_beta   90.00
_cell.angle_gamma   90.00
#
_symmetry.space_group_name_H-M   'P 1'
#
loop_
_entity.id
_entity.type
_entity.pdbx_description
1 polymer ?
#
loop_
_entity_poly.entity_id
_entity_poly.type
_entity_poly.pdbx_seq_one_letter_code
_entity_poly.pdbx_strand_id
1 'polypeptide(L)'
;MSHVGRMYFRMCLPSALALATGAVTALAAHAAQEWPGDFGITSLYSQLPRWLFAGGVTLAAALAAMQAMRVRQWERGAVAACYVCGCVLGAARPTREGLGKTRRCLGCGRVHGVNHRLSPHLRPLAVAVADTAKAPVRSVRSLP
;
A
#
# COMPACT_ATOMS: atom_id res chain seq x y z
N MET A 1 13.74 -8.52 -10.40
CA MET A 1 12.35 -8.22 -9.94
C MET A 1 11.65 -7.29 -10.90
N SER A 2 10.42 -7.63 -11.30
CA SER A 2 9.56 -6.76 -12.12
C SER A 2 9.11 -5.51 -11.36
N HIS A 3 8.67 -4.46 -12.07
CA HIS A 3 8.11 -3.26 -11.44
C HIS A 3 6.88 -3.59 -10.58
N VAL A 4 6.06 -4.52 -11.04
CA VAL A 4 4.88 -5.01 -10.34
C VAL A 4 5.28 -5.74 -9.05
N GLY A 5 6.31 -6.58 -9.09
CA GLY A 5 6.83 -7.24 -7.88
C GLY A 5 7.33 -6.25 -6.82
N ARG A 6 8.03 -5.18 -7.24
CA ARG A 6 8.44 -4.09 -6.34
C ARG A 6 7.25 -3.32 -5.76
N MET A 7 6.19 -3.14 -6.55
CA MET A 7 4.95 -2.51 -6.09
C MET A 7 4.30 -3.33 -4.99
N TYR A 8 4.05 -4.63 -5.22
CA TYR A 8 3.47 -5.52 -4.22
C TYR A 8 4.32 -5.61 -2.96
N PHE A 9 5.64 -5.75 -3.12
CA PHE A 9 6.56 -5.78 -1.98
C PHE A 9 6.44 -4.53 -1.10
N ARG A 10 6.52 -3.33 -1.70
CA ARG A 10 6.39 -2.07 -0.95
C ARG A 10 5.00 -1.85 -0.37
N MET A 11 3.95 -2.42 -0.99
CA MET A 11 2.60 -2.37 -0.46
C MET A 11 2.42 -3.29 0.75
N CYS A 12 2.97 -4.51 0.71
CA CYS A 12 2.82 -5.51 1.78
C CYS A 12 3.87 -5.37 2.89
N LEU A 13 4.93 -4.58 2.69
CA LEU A 13 5.98 -4.36 3.69
C LEU A 13 5.42 -3.88 5.04
N PRO A 14 4.50 -2.89 5.12
CA PRO A 14 3.96 -2.44 6.40
C PRO A 14 3.17 -3.51 7.14
N SER A 15 2.40 -4.35 6.44
CA SER A 15 1.65 -5.44 7.07
C SER A 15 2.58 -6.55 7.57
N ALA A 16 3.63 -6.86 6.81
CA ALA A 16 4.66 -7.81 7.24
C ALA A 16 5.42 -7.30 8.48
N LEU A 17 5.76 -6.00 8.50
CA LEU A 17 6.40 -5.38 9.66
C LEU A 17 5.48 -5.41 10.89
N ALA A 18 4.20 -5.07 10.75
CA ALA A 18 3.24 -5.12 11.84
C ALA A 18 3.11 -6.54 12.44
N LEU A 19 3.06 -7.56 11.58
CA LEU A 19 3.02 -8.95 12.01
C LEU A 19 4.30 -9.35 12.74
N ALA A 20 5.47 -9.02 12.17
CA ALA A 20 6.76 -9.30 12.77
C ALA A 20 6.91 -8.62 14.14
N THR A 21 6.49 -7.35 14.26
CA THR A 21 6.52 -6.64 15.55
C THR A 21 5.63 -7.31 16.58
N GLY A 22 4.41 -7.75 16.21
CA GLY A 22 3.52 -8.44 17.14
C GLY A 22 4.03 -9.81 17.57
N ALA A 23 4.69 -10.54 16.67
CA ALA A 23 5.32 -11.81 16.99
C ALA A 23 6.52 -11.64 17.94
N VAL A 24 7.38 -10.65 17.68
CA VAL A 24 8.54 -10.36 18.53
C VAL A 24 8.12 -9.89 19.92
N THR A 25 7.11 -9.03 20.04
CA THR A 25 6.62 -8.59 21.35
C THR A 25 5.95 -9.70 22.13
N ALA A 26 5.18 -10.57 21.47
CA ALA A 26 4.59 -11.74 22.10
C ALA A 26 5.65 -12.72 22.61
N LEU A 27 6.69 -12.99 21.79
CA LEU A 27 7.80 -13.85 22.19
C LEU A 27 8.58 -13.27 23.38
N ALA A 28 8.86 -11.97 23.35
CA ALA A 28 9.53 -11.29 24.45
C ALA A 28 8.72 -11.35 25.75
N ALA A 29 7.39 -11.17 25.67
CA ALA A 29 6.50 -11.30 26.81
C ALA A 29 6.48 -12.73 27.37
N HIS A 30 6.46 -13.74 26.49
CA HIS A 30 6.53 -15.14 26.91
C HIS A 30 7.84 -15.47 27.62
N ALA A 31 8.98 -15.06 27.04
CA ALA A 31 10.30 -15.28 27.65
C ALA A 31 10.44 -14.60 29.02
N ALA A 32 9.87 -13.40 29.18
CA ALA A 32 9.85 -12.69 30.45
C ALA A 32 9.01 -13.40 31.53
N GLN A 33 7.97 -14.14 31.14
CA GLN A 33 7.13 -14.91 32.07
C GLN A 33 7.82 -16.19 32.58
N GLU A 34 8.78 -16.73 31.83
CA GLU A 34 9.54 -17.93 32.23
C GLU A 34 10.70 -17.61 33.19
N TRP A 35 11.05 -16.33 33.37
CA TRP A 35 12.17 -15.92 34.23
C TRP A 35 11.77 -15.87 35.72
N PRO A 36 12.45 -16.62 36.60
CA PRO A 36 12.20 -16.57 38.04
C PRO A 36 12.70 -15.23 38.65
N GLY A 37 11.85 -14.55 39.42
CA GLY A 37 12.17 -13.26 40.07
C GLY A 37 10.95 -12.34 40.22
N ASP A 38 11.15 -11.04 40.44
CA ASP A 38 10.08 -10.02 40.56
C ASP A 38 9.15 -9.93 39.33
N PHE A 39 9.55 -10.53 38.21
CA PHE A 39 8.70 -10.74 37.03
C PHE A 39 7.60 -11.79 37.25
N GLY A 40 7.57 -12.50 38.38
CA GLY A 40 6.50 -13.43 38.74
C GLY A 40 5.10 -12.79 38.77
N ILE A 41 5.00 -11.46 38.96
CA ILE A 41 3.74 -10.70 38.86
C ILE A 41 3.20 -10.71 37.41
N THR A 42 4.06 -10.86 36.40
CA THR A 42 3.64 -11.00 34.99
C THR A 42 2.91 -12.31 34.71
N SER A 43 3.00 -13.30 35.60
CA SER A 43 2.19 -14.54 35.54
C SER A 43 0.69 -14.27 35.76
N LEU A 44 0.32 -13.18 36.47
CA LEU A 44 -1.08 -12.74 36.57
C LEU A 44 -1.66 -12.36 35.20
N TYR A 45 -0.79 -11.97 34.26
CA TYR A 45 -1.15 -11.69 32.88
C TYR A 45 -0.76 -12.85 31.95
N SER A 46 -1.07 -14.09 32.35
CA SER A 46 -0.78 -15.32 31.58
C SER A 46 -1.27 -15.28 30.13
N GLN A 47 -2.31 -14.50 29.82
CA GLN A 47 -2.82 -14.35 28.46
C GLN A 47 -2.18 -13.21 27.65
N LEU A 48 -1.30 -12.40 28.25
CA LEU A 48 -0.71 -11.22 27.61
C LEU A 48 0.05 -11.54 26.31
N PRO A 49 0.91 -12.58 26.23
CA PRO A 49 1.58 -12.92 24.97
C PRO A 49 0.58 -13.23 23.85
N ARG A 50 -0.51 -13.93 24.18
CA ARG A 50 -1.58 -14.27 23.23
C ARG A 50 -2.30 -13.02 22.74
N TRP A 51 -2.63 -12.09 23.62
CA TRP A 51 -3.27 -10.82 23.24
C TRP A 51 -2.36 -9.93 22.41
N LEU A 52 -1.05 -9.87 22.72
CA LEU A 52 -0.07 -9.14 21.93
C LEU A 52 0.06 -9.71 20.52
N PHE A 53 0.13 -11.04 20.39
CA PHE A 53 0.16 -11.70 19.09
C PHE A 53 -1.12 -11.46 18.31
N ALA A 54 -2.29 -11.65 18.94
CA ALA A 54 -3.59 -11.40 18.31
C ALA A 54 -3.74 -9.95 17.84
N GLY A 55 -3.29 -8.98 18.64
CA GLY A 55 -3.22 -7.56 18.28
C GLY A 55 -2.33 -7.31 17.05
N GLY A 56 -1.15 -7.94 17.00
CA GLY A 56 -0.26 -7.88 15.83
C GLY A 56 -0.90 -8.46 14.57
N VAL A 57 -1.51 -9.64 14.67
CA VAL A 57 -2.19 -10.31 13.54
C VAL A 57 -3.37 -9.48 13.03
N THR A 58 -4.21 -8.96 13.92
CA THR A 58 -5.37 -8.12 13.54
C THR A 58 -4.93 -6.83 12.85
N LEU A 59 -3.91 -6.14 13.38
CA LEU A 59 -3.35 -4.95 12.73
C LEU A 59 -2.75 -5.28 11.35
N ALA A 60 -1.97 -6.35 11.26
CA ALA A 60 -1.38 -6.80 9.99
C ALA A 60 -2.45 -7.14 8.95
N ALA A 61 -3.52 -7.82 9.36
CA ALA A 61 -4.66 -8.16 8.50
C ALA A 61 -5.40 -6.90 8.01
N ALA A 62 -5.64 -5.93 8.90
CA ALA A 62 -6.27 -4.66 8.53
C ALA A 62 -5.43 -3.89 7.51
N LEU A 63 -4.10 -3.82 7.73
CA LEU A 63 -3.16 -3.23 6.76
C LEU A 63 -3.20 -3.97 5.43
N ALA A 64 -3.13 -5.30 5.43
CA ALA A 64 -3.17 -6.11 4.22
C ALA A 64 -4.48 -5.91 3.43
N ALA A 65 -5.63 -5.84 4.12
CA ALA A 65 -6.93 -5.60 3.51
C ALA A 65 -6.99 -4.22 2.81
N MET A 66 -6.50 -3.17 3.46
CA MET A 66 -6.41 -1.84 2.84
C MET A 66 -5.56 -1.84 1.56
N GLN A 67 -4.46 -2.59 1.56
CA GLN A 67 -3.58 -2.69 0.40
C GLN A 67 -4.22 -3.52 -0.72
N ALA A 68 -4.93 -4.60 -0.39
CA ALA A 68 -5.72 -5.38 -1.34
C ALA A 68 -6.83 -4.54 -2.00
N MET A 69 -7.54 -3.71 -1.22
CA MET A 69 -8.53 -2.76 -1.76
C MET A 69 -7.86 -1.79 -2.73
N ARG A 70 -6.67 -1.27 -2.39
CA ARG A 70 -5.94 -0.34 -3.24
C ARG A 70 -5.49 -0.97 -4.56
N VAL A 71 -5.07 -2.24 -4.55
CA VAL A 71 -4.77 -3.01 -5.76
C VAL A 71 -6.02 -3.18 -6.61
N ARG A 72 -7.16 -3.57 -6.02
CA ARG A 72 -8.43 -3.69 -6.75
C ARG A 72 -8.88 -2.38 -7.37
N GLN A 73 -8.73 -1.25 -6.67
CA GLN A 73 -9.07 0.05 -7.23
C GLN A 73 -8.13 0.44 -8.38
N TRP A 74 -6.86 0.05 -8.32
CA TRP A 74 -5.90 0.26 -9.40
C TRP A 74 -6.21 -0.60 -10.64
N GLU A 75 -6.55 -1.88 -10.47
CA GLU A 75 -6.97 -2.76 -11.57
C GLU A 75 -8.23 -2.21 -12.28
N ARG A 76 -9.14 -1.57 -11.53
CA ARG A 76 -10.32 -0.88 -12.07
C ARG A 76 -10.01 0.49 -12.70
N GLY A 77 -8.76 0.95 -12.66
CA GLY A 77 -8.37 2.28 -13.16
C GLY A 77 -8.89 3.45 -12.31
N ALA A 78 -9.37 3.21 -11.09
CA ALA A 78 -9.91 4.24 -10.20
C ALA A 78 -8.82 5.02 -9.44
N VAL A 79 -7.56 4.58 -9.51
CA VAL A 79 -6.42 5.21 -8.82
C VAL A 79 -5.38 5.65 -9.82
N ALA A 80 -4.77 6.81 -9.56
CA ALA A 80 -3.70 7.34 -10.38
C ALA A 80 -2.51 6.37 -10.48
N ALA A 81 -2.10 6.08 -11.72
CA ALA A 81 -1.00 5.20 -12.07
C ALA A 81 0.20 5.99 -12.62
N CYS A 82 1.38 5.38 -12.56
CA CYS A 82 2.57 5.93 -13.19
C CYS A 82 2.47 5.80 -14.71
N TYR A 83 2.63 6.91 -15.45
CA TYR A 83 2.61 6.91 -16.92
C TYR A 83 3.76 6.10 -17.56
N VAL A 84 4.83 5.80 -16.81
CA VAL A 84 6.01 5.07 -17.32
C VAL A 84 5.83 3.56 -17.15
N CYS A 85 5.41 3.10 -15.97
CA CYS A 85 5.42 1.67 -15.62
C CYS A 85 4.03 1.13 -15.23
N GLY A 86 2.97 1.93 -15.34
CA GLY A 86 1.60 1.55 -15.01
C GLY A 86 1.32 1.28 -13.53
N CYS A 87 2.34 1.24 -12.67
CA CYS A 87 2.19 0.88 -11.26
C CYS A 87 1.54 1.99 -10.43
N VAL A 88 0.94 1.59 -9.30
CA VAL A 88 0.26 2.47 -8.35
C VAL A 88 1.16 3.60 -7.83
N LEU A 89 0.60 4.81 -7.78
CA LEU A 89 1.21 5.94 -7.10
C LEU A 89 0.93 5.90 -5.60
N GLY A 90 1.96 6.23 -4.82
CA GLY A 90 1.92 6.34 -3.37
C GLY A 90 0.97 7.43 -2.85
N ALA A 91 0.93 7.58 -1.52
CA ALA A 91 0.22 8.69 -0.90
C ALA A 91 0.81 10.04 -1.34
N ALA A 92 -0.05 11.05 -1.44
CA ALA A 92 0.39 12.41 -1.73
C ALA A 92 1.17 12.96 -0.53
N ARG A 93 2.37 13.48 -0.77
CA ARG A 93 3.21 14.14 0.23
C ARG A 93 3.39 15.60 -0.15
N PRO A 94 3.39 16.54 0.82
CA PRO A 94 3.76 17.91 0.54
C PRO A 94 5.23 17.98 0.09
N THR A 95 5.53 18.80 -0.91
CA THR A 95 6.91 19.17 -1.22
C THR A 95 7.32 20.36 -0.37
N ARG A 96 8.61 20.41 0.02
CA ARG A 96 9.20 21.64 0.56
C ARG A 96 9.11 22.72 -0.52
N GLU A 97 8.99 23.99 -0.10
CA GLU A 97 9.02 25.17 -0.98
C GLU A 97 7.73 25.50 -1.77
N GLY A 98 6.55 25.04 -1.32
CA GLY A 98 5.27 25.51 -1.91
C GLY A 98 4.94 24.95 -3.29
N LEU A 99 5.76 24.03 -3.82
CA LEU A 99 5.62 23.38 -5.14
C LEU A 99 4.48 22.32 -5.22
N GLY A 100 3.50 22.38 -4.31
CA GLY A 100 2.33 21.51 -4.30
C GLY A 100 2.53 20.15 -3.60
N LYS A 101 1.82 19.13 -4.09
CA LYS A 101 1.89 17.76 -3.55
C LYS A 101 2.57 16.85 -4.57
N THR A 102 3.34 15.87 -4.13
CA THR A 102 3.95 14.84 -4.99
C THR A 102 3.56 13.43 -4.54
N ARG A 103 3.56 12.47 -5.47
CA ARG A 103 3.37 11.04 -5.21
C ARG A 103 4.55 10.28 -5.75
N ARG A 104 5.03 9.29 -5.00
CA ARG A 104 6.10 8.38 -5.46
C ARG A 104 5.48 7.12 -6.06
N CYS A 105 5.94 6.70 -7.24
CA CYS A 105 5.52 5.43 -7.82
C CYS A 105 6.04 4.25 -6.98
N LEU A 106 5.17 3.30 -6.64
CA LEU A 106 5.55 2.14 -5.85
C LEU A 106 6.37 1.12 -6.67
N GLY A 107 6.22 1.06 -7.99
CA GLY A 107 6.99 0.15 -8.85
C GLY A 107 8.39 0.65 -9.23
N CYS A 108 8.48 1.82 -9.87
CA CYS A 108 9.77 2.39 -10.33
C CYS A 108 10.42 3.35 -9.33
N GLY A 109 9.70 3.84 -8.32
CA GLY A 109 10.25 4.75 -7.32
C GLY A 109 10.39 6.22 -7.76
N ARG A 110 10.04 6.56 -9.01
CA ARG A 110 10.06 7.95 -9.51
C ARG A 110 8.97 8.80 -8.83
N VAL A 111 9.21 10.11 -8.76
CA VAL A 111 8.29 11.09 -8.15
C VAL A 111 7.45 11.75 -9.24
N HIS A 112 6.16 11.88 -8.98
CA HIS A 112 5.18 12.49 -9.88
C HIS A 112 4.49 13.65 -9.16
N GLY A 113 4.41 14.80 -9.81
CA GLY A 113 3.66 15.95 -9.31
C GLY A 113 2.17 15.66 -9.28
N VAL A 114 1.50 16.09 -8.22
CA VAL A 114 0.04 16.11 -8.04
C VAL A 114 -0.40 17.56 -8.13
N ASN A 115 -0.06 18.23 -9.23
CA ASN A 115 -0.62 19.56 -9.48
C ASN A 115 -2.09 19.39 -9.82
N HIS A 116 -2.96 20.02 -9.04
CA HIS A 116 -4.43 19.92 -9.13
C HIS A 116 -4.99 20.37 -10.49
N ARG A 117 -4.19 21.07 -11.31
CA ARG A 117 -4.53 21.48 -12.68
C ARG A 117 -4.05 20.53 -13.77
N LEU A 118 -3.24 19.53 -13.42
CA LEU A 118 -2.63 18.57 -14.35
C LEU A 118 -2.94 17.12 -13.98
N SER A 119 -3.81 16.86 -13.00
CA SER A 119 -4.40 15.53 -12.86
C SER A 119 -5.18 15.29 -14.14
N PRO A 120 -4.79 14.34 -15.01
CA PRO A 120 -5.61 14.02 -16.14
C PRO A 120 -6.90 13.51 -15.53
N HIS A 121 -8.00 14.21 -15.76
CA HIS A 121 -9.35 13.62 -15.70
C HIS A 121 -9.49 12.61 -16.85
N LEU A 122 -8.51 11.72 -17.02
CA LEU A 122 -8.62 10.54 -17.83
C LEU A 122 -9.47 9.57 -16.99
N ARG A 123 -10.79 9.84 -16.98
CA ARG A 123 -11.75 8.74 -16.90
C ARG A 123 -11.35 7.79 -18.02
N PRO A 124 -11.05 6.51 -17.76
CA PRO A 124 -11.04 5.54 -18.83
C PRO A 124 -12.46 5.56 -19.42
N LEU A 125 -12.63 6.22 -20.55
CA LEU A 125 -13.82 6.05 -21.36
C LEU A 125 -13.84 4.56 -21.70
N ALA A 126 -14.78 3.83 -21.12
CA ALA A 126 -15.14 2.50 -21.58
C ALA A 126 -15.71 2.68 -22.99
N VAL A 127 -14.83 2.78 -23.98
CA VAL A 127 -15.22 2.77 -25.38
C VAL A 127 -15.60 1.33 -25.66
N ALA A 128 -16.91 1.07 -25.77
CA ALA A 128 -17.39 -0.15 -26.40
C ALA A 128 -16.88 -0.13 -27.85
N VAL A 129 -15.84 -0.92 -28.13
CA VAL A 129 -15.36 -1.14 -29.49
C VAL A 129 -16.42 -2.00 -30.18
N ALA A 130 -17.39 -1.34 -30.81
CA ALA A 130 -18.48 -2.01 -31.51
C ALA A 130 -18.02 -2.71 -32.79
N ASP A 131 -16.85 -2.36 -33.33
CA ASP A 131 -16.30 -3.02 -34.51
C ASP A 131 -14.77 -3.11 -34.42
N THR A 132 -14.23 -4.25 -34.84
CA THR A 132 -12.80 -4.55 -34.90
C THR A 132 -12.07 -3.52 -35.78
N ALA A 133 -11.57 -2.45 -35.15
CA ALA A 133 -10.81 -1.42 -35.83
C ALA A 133 -9.49 -2.02 -36.36
N LYS A 134 -9.32 -2.03 -37.68
CA LYS A 134 -8.12 -2.48 -38.41
C LYS A 134 -6.86 -1.63 -38.18
N ALA A 135 -6.92 -0.58 -37.35
CA ALA A 135 -5.79 0.29 -37.06
C ALA A 135 -5.70 0.58 -35.55
N PRO A 136 -4.49 0.53 -34.95
CA PRO A 136 -4.30 0.85 -33.54
C PRO A 136 -4.54 2.35 -33.30
N VAL A 137 -5.55 2.66 -32.47
CA VAL A 137 -5.88 4.03 -32.06
C VAL A 137 -4.72 4.59 -31.23
N ARG A 138 -3.95 5.49 -31.83
CA ARG A 138 -2.67 5.97 -31.26
C ARG A 138 -2.81 7.11 -30.25
N SER A 139 -3.93 7.83 -30.23
CA SER A 139 -4.28 8.80 -29.17
C SER A 139 -5.69 9.38 -29.38
N VAL A 140 -6.46 9.55 -28.31
CA VAL A 140 -7.71 10.33 -28.31
C VAL A 140 -7.46 11.62 -27.55
N ARG A 141 -7.59 12.78 -28.21
CA ARG A 141 -7.63 14.09 -27.54
C ARG A 141 -9.07 14.41 -27.16
N SER A 142 -9.32 14.69 -25.89
CA SER A 142 -10.53 15.41 -25.48
C SER A 142 -10.37 16.89 -25.87
N LEU A 143 -11.33 17.43 -26.62
CA LEU A 143 -11.48 18.86 -26.86
C LEU A 143 -11.85 19.59 -25.55
N PRO A 144 -11.50 20.88 -25.41
CA PRO A 144 -11.59 21.64 -24.17
C PRO A 144 -13.01 21.82 -23.65
#